data_AF-A0A2E6I8N0-F1
#
_entry.id   AF-A0A2E6I8N0-F1
#
_cell.length_a   1.000
_cell.length_b   1.000
_cell.length_c   1.000
_cell.angle_alpha   90.00
_cell.angle_beta   90.00
_cell.angle_gamma   90.00
#
_symmetry.space_group_name_H-M   'P 1'
#
loop_
_entity.id
_entity.type
_entity.pdbx_description
1 polymer ?
#
loop_
_entity_poly.entity_id
_entity_poly.type
_entity_poly.pdbx_seq_one_letter_code
_entity_poly.pdbx_strand_id
1 'polypeptide(L)'
;MDDDFDDMKPSVVSATWIPEIADSRKRLVREDKRAITVRSPPGQVSSGESVEVLNIREAGDLVSLKVVVDNPYASVFLEIDDWKNREPRGETPAELLMAGRTNRADKEFFVIDKGPDGGYTMVYNPKMPEKYNNKLRIVIHNGIKPSRDVFGNTLRYSSRGGLPTPATNGFAGGGTFQHTGLGGASLATMANAMANPIGSSPYTVGNVYNQDIYDNPNLIVGTDHPYQGIAGKPIFTEDTATKSTTLRIVFSQPGQKEAGQAGGMANAATPNSVQFPGNPTTGSESQIGIYLNTNEIADAATPDLANIRVGSRLFIRNGDTIHFPGVVTHLQREQGGEAVSFTGSEASGAYLVTLSPGLQNMPAKFDLVADDDTKSIGIITSQADTDPKFLLKSVELKRIKRISYDG
;
A
#
# COMPACT_ATOMS: atom_id res chain seq x y z
N MET A 1 -24.69 -19.51 -46.77
CA MET A 1 -23.52 -20.22 -46.22
C MET A 1 -22.67 -19.15 -45.56
N ASP A 2 -23.21 -18.44 -44.57
CA ASP A 2 -23.66 -18.90 -43.23
C ASP A 2 -22.47 -19.55 -42.52
N ASP A 3 -22.03 -19.16 -41.32
CA ASP A 3 -22.48 -18.14 -40.38
C ASP A 3 -21.32 -17.90 -39.39
N ASP A 4 -21.49 -16.83 -38.62
CA ASP A 4 -20.63 -16.23 -37.61
C ASP A 4 -20.06 -17.17 -36.52
N PHE A 5 -18.80 -16.92 -36.15
CA PHE A 5 -18.22 -17.36 -34.89
C PHE A 5 -18.36 -16.22 -33.87
N ASP A 6 -19.49 -16.20 -33.18
CA ASP A 6 -19.72 -15.38 -32.00
C ASP A 6 -19.94 -16.26 -30.76
N ASP A 7 -19.62 -15.67 -29.60
CA ASP A 7 -19.95 -16.08 -28.23
C ASP A 7 -19.08 -17.13 -27.50
N MET A 8 -18.08 -16.57 -26.82
CA MET A 8 -17.68 -16.99 -25.47
C MET A 8 -18.91 -17.06 -24.55
N LYS A 9 -19.24 -18.26 -24.03
CA LYS A 9 -20.21 -18.42 -22.93
C LYS A 9 -19.50 -18.59 -21.57
N PRO A 10 -20.03 -17.97 -20.50
CA PRO A 10 -19.39 -17.92 -19.18
C PRO A 10 -19.78 -19.06 -18.22
N SER A 11 -18.97 -19.17 -17.15
CA SER A 11 -19.13 -19.83 -15.83
C SER A 11 -19.82 -21.20 -15.74
N VAL A 12 -19.06 -22.20 -15.30
CA VAL A 12 -19.58 -23.50 -14.85
C VAL A 12 -20.31 -23.33 -13.50
N VAL A 13 -21.63 -23.49 -13.53
CA VAL A 13 -22.48 -23.70 -12.34
C VAL A 13 -22.59 -25.21 -12.14
N SER A 14 -21.99 -25.75 -11.08
CA SER A 14 -22.23 -27.15 -10.68
C SER A 14 -23.35 -27.20 -9.64
N ALA A 15 -24.42 -27.96 -9.93
CA ALA A 15 -25.52 -28.24 -9.02
C ALA A 15 -25.49 -29.73 -8.67
N THR A 16 -25.39 -30.06 -7.38
CA THR A 16 -25.43 -31.43 -6.87
C THR A 16 -26.79 -31.69 -6.22
N TRP A 17 -27.45 -32.78 -6.59
CA TRP A 17 -28.78 -33.17 -6.14
C TRP A 17 -28.73 -33.93 -4.81
N ILE A 18 -29.65 -33.64 -3.87
CA ILE A 18 -29.88 -34.45 -2.66
C ILE A 18 -31.38 -34.81 -2.62
N PRO A 19 -31.78 -36.09 -2.69
CA PRO A 19 -33.19 -36.46 -2.58
C PRO A 19 -33.64 -36.54 -1.11
N GLU A 20 -34.78 -35.92 -0.79
CA GLU A 20 -35.46 -36.03 0.51
C GLU A 20 -36.66 -37.01 0.39
N ILE A 21 -36.84 -37.85 1.41
CA ILE A 21 -37.90 -38.87 1.50
C ILE A 21 -39.22 -38.18 1.84
N ALA A 22 -40.24 -38.35 0.99
CA ALA A 22 -41.51 -37.63 1.07
C ALA A 22 -42.49 -38.24 2.09
N ASP A 23 -43.03 -37.40 2.99
CA ASP A 23 -44.21 -37.69 3.83
C ASP A 23 -45.46 -37.05 3.19
N SER A 24 -46.55 -37.81 3.09
CA SER A 24 -47.57 -37.69 2.04
C SER A 24 -48.86 -36.93 2.41
N ARG A 25 -48.82 -35.93 3.30
CA ARG A 25 -50.02 -35.08 3.59
C ARG A 25 -49.74 -33.60 3.85
N LYS A 26 -49.02 -32.93 2.95
CA LYS A 26 -49.08 -31.45 2.84
C LYS A 26 -49.25 -31.04 1.38
N ARG A 27 -50.18 -30.11 1.18
CA ARG A 27 -50.41 -29.21 0.03
C ARG A 27 -49.22 -29.21 -0.95
N LEU A 28 -49.48 -29.49 -2.24
CA LEU A 28 -48.54 -29.60 -3.37
C LEU A 28 -47.69 -28.33 -3.59
N VAL A 29 -46.80 -28.03 -2.65
CA VAL A 29 -45.70 -27.07 -2.83
C VAL A 29 -44.45 -27.93 -2.75
N ARG A 30 -43.89 -28.26 -3.92
CA ARG A 30 -42.59 -28.91 -3.99
C ARG A 30 -41.54 -27.81 -3.79
N GLU A 31 -41.03 -27.69 -2.57
CA GLU A 31 -39.87 -26.85 -2.30
C GLU A 31 -38.62 -27.54 -2.87
N ASP A 32 -38.06 -27.01 -3.95
CA ASP A 32 -36.77 -27.44 -4.49
C ASP A 32 -35.66 -26.54 -3.90
N LYS A 33 -34.64 -27.15 -3.30
CA LYS A 33 -33.49 -26.47 -2.68
C LYS A 33 -32.25 -26.76 -3.50
N ARG A 34 -31.66 -25.71 -4.08
CA ARG A 34 -30.45 -25.85 -4.92
C ARG A 34 -29.26 -25.16 -4.25
N ALA A 35 -28.21 -25.92 -3.97
CA ALA A 35 -26.93 -25.36 -3.58
C ALA A 35 -26.28 -24.66 -4.77
N ILE A 36 -25.92 -23.40 -4.60
CA ILE A 36 -25.27 -22.56 -5.60
C ILE A 36 -23.97 -22.06 -5.00
N THR A 37 -22.87 -22.29 -5.72
CA THR A 37 -21.58 -21.67 -5.44
C THR A 37 -21.29 -20.64 -6.51
N VAL A 38 -21.15 -19.37 -6.13
CA VAL A 38 -20.72 -18.30 -7.04
C VAL A 38 -19.25 -18.03 -6.77
N ARG A 39 -18.45 -18.00 -7.85
CA ARG A 39 -17.04 -17.64 -7.79
C ARG A 39 -16.78 -16.49 -8.75
N SER A 40 -16.27 -15.39 -8.22
CA SER A 40 -15.74 -14.30 -9.05
C SER A 40 -14.26 -14.55 -9.35
N PRO A 41 -13.81 -14.39 -10.60
CA PRO A 41 -12.39 -14.46 -10.92
C PRO A 41 -11.63 -13.30 -10.25
N PRO A 42 -10.29 -13.41 -10.15
CA PRO A 42 -9.47 -12.31 -9.68
C PRO A 42 -9.62 -11.08 -10.58
N GLY A 43 -9.54 -9.89 -9.99
CA GLY A 43 -9.64 -8.61 -10.72
C GLY A 43 -9.07 -7.45 -9.94
N GLN A 44 -8.65 -6.39 -10.65
CA GLN A 44 -8.23 -5.14 -10.01
C GLN A 44 -9.42 -4.20 -9.86
N VAL A 45 -9.49 -3.49 -8.73
CA VAL A 45 -10.54 -2.50 -8.45
C VAL A 45 -9.89 -1.15 -8.25
N SER A 46 -10.20 -0.18 -9.10
CA SER A 46 -9.57 1.16 -9.08
C SER A 46 -10.13 2.04 -7.96
N SER A 47 -9.43 3.12 -7.62
CA SER A 47 -9.83 4.05 -6.58
C SER A 47 -11.24 4.62 -6.80
N GLY A 48 -12.11 4.47 -5.81
CA GLY A 48 -13.50 4.93 -5.87
C GLY A 48 -14.45 4.02 -6.64
N GLU A 49 -13.96 2.94 -7.25
CA GLU A 49 -14.80 1.96 -7.96
C GLU A 49 -15.40 0.93 -7.00
N SER A 50 -16.36 0.17 -7.53
CA SER A 50 -16.99 -0.94 -6.83
C SER A 50 -17.30 -2.09 -7.77
N VAL A 51 -17.16 -3.31 -7.27
CA VAL A 51 -17.52 -4.54 -7.96
C VAL A 51 -18.80 -5.08 -7.33
N GLU A 52 -19.87 -5.12 -8.12
CA GLU A 52 -21.10 -5.82 -7.73
C GLU A 52 -20.91 -7.32 -7.99
N VAL A 53 -20.75 -8.10 -6.92
CA VAL A 53 -20.55 -9.55 -7.01
C VAL A 53 -21.88 -10.26 -7.24
N LEU A 54 -22.92 -9.78 -6.58
CA LEU A 54 -24.27 -10.32 -6.67
C LEU A 54 -25.27 -9.25 -6.29
N ASN A 55 -26.37 -9.17 -7.03
CA ASN A 55 -27.52 -8.37 -6.68
C ASN A 55 -28.77 -9.07 -7.23
N ILE A 56 -29.36 -9.91 -6.39
CA ILE A 56 -30.49 -10.75 -6.78
C ILE A 56 -31.71 -10.44 -5.94
N ARG A 57 -32.88 -10.66 -6.55
CA ARG A 57 -34.16 -10.60 -5.86
C ARG A 57 -34.88 -11.94 -5.87
N GLU A 58 -34.60 -12.78 -4.89
CA GLU A 58 -35.22 -14.10 -4.74
C GLU A 58 -35.13 -14.58 -3.29
N ALA A 59 -35.84 -15.67 -2.97
CA ALA A 59 -35.76 -16.32 -1.67
C ALA A 59 -34.65 -17.38 -1.63
N GLY A 60 -33.96 -17.48 -0.50
CA GLY A 60 -32.92 -18.48 -0.30
C GLY A 60 -32.32 -18.44 1.10
N ASP A 61 -31.25 -19.20 1.27
CA ASP A 61 -30.45 -19.24 2.50
C ASP A 61 -28.98 -18.96 2.17
N LEU A 62 -28.37 -17.97 2.81
CA LEU A 62 -26.96 -17.65 2.71
C LEU A 62 -26.19 -18.60 3.64
N VAL A 63 -25.31 -19.42 3.08
CA VAL A 63 -24.50 -20.38 3.87
C VAL A 63 -23.18 -19.73 4.28
N SER A 64 -22.46 -19.14 3.33
CA SER A 64 -21.22 -18.44 3.62
C SER A 64 -20.83 -17.48 2.50
N LEU A 65 -20.16 -16.39 2.87
CA LEU A 65 -19.44 -15.51 1.95
C LEU A 65 -17.98 -15.45 2.39
N LYS A 66 -17.06 -15.67 1.46
CA LYS A 66 -15.62 -15.52 1.65
C LYS A 66 -15.09 -14.57 0.59
N VAL A 67 -14.44 -13.50 1.02
CA VAL A 67 -13.79 -12.51 0.16
C VAL A 67 -12.32 -12.49 0.48
N VAL A 68 -11.48 -12.64 -0.54
CA VAL A 68 -10.02 -12.56 -0.40
C VAL A 68 -9.52 -11.38 -1.22
N VAL A 69 -8.86 -10.46 -0.53
CA VAL A 69 -8.29 -9.23 -1.09
C VAL A 69 -6.84 -9.13 -0.68
N ASP A 70 -6.03 -8.43 -1.45
CA ASP A 70 -4.67 -8.10 -1.03
C ASP A 70 -4.64 -6.89 -0.07
N ASN A 71 -5.64 -6.01 -0.09
CA ASN A 71 -5.68 -4.79 0.74
C ASN A 71 -6.63 -4.93 1.93
N PRO A 72 -6.22 -4.60 3.17
CA PRO A 72 -7.11 -4.67 4.31
C PRO A 72 -8.17 -3.55 4.33
N TYR A 73 -8.14 -2.59 3.41
CA TYR A 73 -9.11 -1.49 3.30
C TYR A 73 -10.17 -1.69 2.21
N ALA A 74 -10.17 -2.83 1.52
CA ALA A 74 -11.29 -3.17 0.65
C ALA A 74 -12.56 -3.34 1.50
N SER A 75 -13.60 -2.55 1.21
CA SER A 75 -14.86 -2.62 1.96
C SER A 75 -15.80 -3.65 1.35
N VAL A 76 -16.36 -4.51 2.17
CA VAL A 76 -17.32 -5.55 1.76
C VAL A 76 -18.69 -5.19 2.32
N PHE A 77 -19.60 -4.84 1.43
CA PHE A 77 -20.99 -4.56 1.73
C PHE A 77 -21.84 -5.82 1.49
N LEU A 78 -22.61 -6.21 2.50
CA LEU A 78 -23.57 -7.31 2.45
C LEU A 78 -24.94 -6.78 2.90
N GLU A 79 -25.93 -6.96 2.03
CA GLU A 79 -27.33 -6.64 2.28
C GLU A 79 -28.18 -7.91 2.13
N ILE A 80 -28.92 -8.24 3.18
CA ILE A 80 -29.81 -9.40 3.30
C ILE A 80 -31.18 -8.85 3.69
N ASP A 81 -32.09 -8.78 2.72
CA ASP A 81 -33.39 -8.10 2.85
C ASP A 81 -33.21 -6.66 3.39
N ASP A 82 -33.72 -6.37 4.59
CA ASP A 82 -33.62 -5.07 5.25
C ASP A 82 -32.32 -4.90 6.06
N TRP A 83 -31.62 -6.01 6.34
CA TRP A 83 -30.38 -5.99 7.11
C TRP A 83 -29.18 -5.65 6.23
N LYS A 84 -28.28 -4.82 6.76
CA LYS A 84 -27.03 -4.44 6.12
C LYS A 84 -25.92 -4.52 7.17
N ASN A 85 -24.75 -5.05 6.79
CA ASN A 85 -23.64 -5.18 7.71
C ASN A 85 -23.14 -3.82 8.21
N ARG A 86 -22.97 -2.85 7.30
CA ARG A 86 -22.65 -1.46 7.64
C ARG A 86 -22.94 -0.51 6.48
N GLU A 87 -23.61 0.60 6.76
CA GLU A 87 -23.84 1.64 5.76
C GLU A 87 -22.71 2.70 5.74
N PRO A 88 -22.41 3.30 4.57
CA PRO A 88 -22.96 2.98 3.25
C PRO A 88 -22.16 1.93 2.46
N ARG A 89 -20.98 1.53 2.94
CA ARG A 89 -19.95 0.80 2.15
C ARG A 89 -19.55 -0.57 2.69
N GLY A 90 -20.13 -0.99 3.81
CA GLY A 90 -19.78 -2.24 4.48
C GLY A 90 -18.60 -2.11 5.43
N GLU A 91 -18.01 -3.26 5.75
CA GLU A 91 -16.92 -3.40 6.71
C GLU A 91 -15.60 -3.73 5.99
N THR A 92 -14.46 -3.44 6.59
CA THR A 92 -13.12 -3.74 6.01
C THR A 92 -12.35 -4.76 6.84
N PRO A 93 -11.38 -5.50 6.26
CA PRO A 93 -10.50 -6.31 7.07
C PRO A 93 -9.71 -5.52 8.13
N ALA A 94 -9.31 -4.28 7.84
CA ALA A 94 -8.52 -3.43 8.74
C ALA A 94 -9.24 -3.11 10.04
N GLU A 95 -10.54 -2.78 10.00
CA GLU A 95 -11.33 -2.53 11.21
C GLU A 95 -11.63 -3.81 11.99
N LEU A 96 -11.88 -4.92 11.28
CA LEU A 96 -12.17 -6.20 11.93
C LEU A 96 -10.94 -6.75 12.67
N LEU A 97 -9.76 -6.59 12.10
CA LEU A 97 -8.49 -6.92 12.77
C LEU A 97 -8.26 -6.04 14.00
N MET A 98 -8.52 -4.73 13.93
CA MET A 98 -8.42 -3.84 15.10
C MET A 98 -9.42 -4.19 16.19
N ALA A 99 -10.62 -4.58 15.80
CA ALA A 99 -11.66 -5.00 16.73
C ALA A 99 -11.41 -6.42 17.31
N GLY A 100 -10.34 -7.11 16.89
CA GLY A 100 -10.06 -8.48 17.32
C GLY A 100 -11.07 -9.51 16.80
N ARG A 101 -11.83 -9.19 15.73
CA ARG A 101 -12.81 -10.08 15.10
C ARG A 101 -12.11 -11.08 14.19
N THR A 102 -11.30 -11.94 14.79
CA THR A 102 -10.51 -12.98 14.11
C THR A 102 -11.11 -14.39 14.18
N ASN A 103 -12.19 -14.53 14.96
CA ASN A 103 -12.89 -15.79 15.15
C ASN A 103 -14.31 -15.72 14.60
N ARG A 104 -14.84 -16.87 14.21
CA ARG A 104 -16.22 -16.98 13.72
C ARG A 104 -17.21 -16.45 14.76
N ALA A 105 -17.92 -15.40 14.37
CA ALA A 105 -19.08 -14.88 15.08
C ALA A 105 -20.35 -15.19 14.29
N ASP A 106 -21.48 -15.33 14.99
CA ASP A 106 -22.76 -15.57 14.33
C ASP A 106 -23.29 -14.28 13.74
N LYS A 107 -23.75 -14.32 12.49
CA LYS A 107 -24.28 -13.16 11.73
C LYS A 107 -23.35 -11.95 11.66
N GLU A 108 -22.05 -12.19 11.71
CA GLU A 108 -21.03 -11.15 11.71
C GLU A 108 -19.87 -11.58 10.81
N PHE A 109 -19.22 -10.60 10.18
CA PHE A 109 -17.95 -10.85 9.52
C PHE A 109 -16.83 -11.08 10.53
N PHE A 110 -15.86 -11.90 10.15
CA PHE A 110 -14.59 -12.02 10.83
C PHE A 110 -13.46 -12.13 9.79
N VAL A 111 -12.24 -11.84 10.20
CA VAL A 111 -11.06 -11.90 9.34
C VAL A 111 -10.18 -13.07 9.73
N ILE A 112 -9.76 -13.83 8.74
CA ILE A 112 -8.63 -14.73 8.90
C ILE A 112 -7.39 -13.91 8.59
N ASP A 113 -6.43 -13.91 9.54
CA ASP A 113 -5.19 -13.14 9.47
C ASP A 113 -4.41 -13.40 8.17
N LYS A 114 -3.47 -12.51 7.87
CA LYS A 114 -2.74 -12.43 6.61
C LYS A 114 -2.21 -13.79 6.17
N GLY A 115 -2.69 -14.27 5.03
CA GLY A 115 -2.21 -15.50 4.41
C GLY A 115 -0.73 -15.40 3.99
N PRO A 116 -0.05 -16.53 3.73
CA PRO A 116 1.33 -16.53 3.23
C PRO A 116 1.53 -15.76 1.93
N ASP A 117 0.46 -15.62 1.14
CA ASP A 117 0.37 -14.86 -0.11
C ASP A 117 0.10 -13.36 0.11
N GLY A 118 0.09 -12.92 1.37
CA GLY A 118 -0.21 -11.56 1.78
C GLY A 118 -1.68 -11.14 1.67
N GLY A 119 -2.60 -12.07 1.38
CA GLY A 119 -4.03 -11.78 1.28
C GLY A 119 -4.75 -11.71 2.62
N TYR A 120 -5.72 -10.81 2.73
CA TYR A 120 -6.68 -10.73 3.82
C TYR A 120 -7.97 -11.43 3.43
N THR A 121 -8.45 -12.32 4.29
CA THR A 121 -9.67 -13.10 4.03
C THR A 121 -10.77 -12.67 4.98
N MET A 122 -11.82 -12.06 4.45
CA MET A 122 -13.02 -11.68 5.19
C MET A 122 -14.11 -12.72 4.98
N VAL A 123 -14.70 -13.19 6.07
CA VAL A 123 -15.63 -14.33 6.07
C VAL A 123 -16.91 -13.97 6.80
N TYR A 124 -18.04 -14.19 6.14
CA TYR A 124 -19.37 -14.27 6.74
C TYR A 124 -19.79 -15.74 6.77
N ASN A 125 -19.95 -16.32 7.95
CA ASN A 125 -20.31 -17.74 8.08
C ASN A 125 -21.23 -17.93 9.31
N PRO A 126 -22.52 -17.61 9.20
CA PRO A 126 -23.46 -17.75 10.29
C PRO A 126 -23.55 -19.21 10.76
N LYS A 127 -23.90 -19.45 12.03
CA LYS A 127 -23.97 -20.80 12.61
C LYS A 127 -24.99 -21.68 11.91
N MET A 128 -26.09 -21.07 11.48
CA MET A 128 -27.09 -21.66 10.60
C MET A 128 -27.24 -20.81 9.34
N PRO A 129 -27.57 -21.42 8.17
CA PRO A 129 -27.81 -20.66 6.96
C PRO A 129 -28.83 -19.54 7.18
N GLU A 130 -28.50 -18.33 6.74
CA GLU A 130 -29.32 -17.16 6.97
C GLU A 130 -30.34 -16.96 5.85
N LYS A 131 -31.62 -16.99 6.22
CA LYS A 131 -32.71 -16.76 5.28
C LYS A 131 -32.71 -15.34 4.73
N TYR A 132 -32.98 -15.23 3.43
CA TYR A 132 -33.44 -14.02 2.77
C TYR A 132 -34.67 -14.34 1.92
N ASN A 133 -35.62 -13.43 1.86
CA ASN A 133 -36.89 -13.63 1.15
C ASN A 133 -37.00 -12.76 -0.11
N ASN A 134 -36.31 -11.62 -0.12
CA ASN A 134 -36.45 -10.62 -1.17
C ASN A 134 -35.10 -10.28 -1.78
N LYS A 135 -34.06 -9.93 -1.01
CA LYS A 135 -32.84 -9.35 -1.56
C LYS A 135 -31.58 -9.96 -0.96
N LEU A 136 -30.64 -10.31 -1.83
CA LEU A 136 -29.27 -10.59 -1.45
C LEU A 136 -28.34 -9.77 -2.35
N ARG A 137 -27.60 -8.84 -1.76
CA ARG A 137 -26.66 -7.99 -2.48
C ARG A 137 -25.29 -7.98 -1.81
N ILE A 138 -24.25 -8.15 -2.62
CA ILE A 138 -22.86 -8.17 -2.21
C ILE A 138 -22.09 -7.22 -3.14
N VAL A 139 -21.48 -6.20 -2.54
CA VAL A 139 -20.67 -5.22 -3.27
C VAL A 139 -19.33 -5.06 -2.58
N ILE A 140 -18.26 -5.02 -3.36
CA ILE A 140 -16.90 -4.77 -2.86
C ILE A 140 -16.49 -3.39 -3.35
N HIS A 141 -16.06 -2.52 -2.45
CA HIS A 141 -15.73 -1.12 -2.74
C HIS A 141 -14.25 -0.83 -2.51
N ASN A 142 -13.65 -0.05 -3.42
CA ASN A 142 -12.37 0.61 -3.17
C ASN A 142 -12.59 2.04 -2.70
N GLY A 143 -12.55 2.24 -1.38
CA GLY A 143 -12.65 3.56 -0.76
C GLY A 143 -11.34 4.36 -0.77
N ILE A 144 -10.21 3.73 -1.10
CA ILE A 144 -8.87 4.33 -0.97
C ILE A 144 -8.76 5.46 -1.97
N LYS A 145 -8.33 6.65 -1.54
CA LYS A 145 -8.18 7.83 -2.39
C LYS A 145 -6.73 8.03 -2.80
N PRO A 146 -6.43 8.75 -3.88
CA PRO A 146 -5.05 9.08 -4.18
C PRO A 146 -4.42 9.94 -3.08
N SER A 147 -3.16 9.68 -2.75
CA SER A 147 -2.36 10.43 -1.79
C SER A 147 -0.90 10.48 -2.23
N ARG A 148 -0.29 11.66 -2.13
CA ARG A 148 1.13 11.89 -2.43
C ARG A 148 2.05 11.62 -1.25
N ASP A 149 1.49 11.36 -0.07
CA ASP A 149 2.22 11.41 1.19
C ASP A 149 2.81 10.07 1.62
N VAL A 150 2.66 9.01 0.81
CA VAL A 150 3.11 7.64 1.14
C VAL A 150 4.63 7.54 1.41
N PHE A 151 5.44 8.37 0.76
CA PHE A 151 6.88 8.50 1.02
C PHE A 151 7.23 9.93 1.51
N GLY A 152 6.26 10.63 2.10
CA GLY A 152 6.34 12.03 2.52
C GLY A 152 6.54 12.23 4.02
N ASN A 153 6.23 13.41 4.55
CA ASN A 153 6.43 13.75 5.97
C ASN A 153 5.16 13.87 6.79
N THR A 154 4.21 12.99 6.55
CA THR A 154 2.88 13.15 7.12
C THR A 154 2.76 12.38 8.43
N LEU A 155 2.56 13.12 9.53
CA LEU A 155 2.25 12.58 10.87
C LEU A 155 0.75 12.48 11.15
N ARG A 156 -0.07 13.05 10.27
CA ARG A 156 -1.53 13.09 10.38
C ARG A 156 -2.15 12.46 9.15
N TYR A 157 -2.73 11.29 9.32
CA TYR A 157 -3.49 10.68 8.26
C TYR A 157 -4.88 10.33 8.75
N SER A 158 -5.90 10.90 8.10
CA SER A 158 -7.29 10.53 8.28
C SER A 158 -7.82 9.93 7.00
N SER A 159 -8.36 8.72 7.13
CA SER A 159 -8.94 8.03 6.00
C SER A 159 -10.17 8.76 5.49
N ARG A 160 -10.27 8.87 4.16
CA ARG A 160 -11.42 9.48 3.48
C ARG A 160 -12.40 8.40 3.04
N GLY A 161 -13.65 8.79 2.78
CA GLY A 161 -14.64 7.89 2.18
C GLY A 161 -15.17 6.79 3.10
N GLY A 162 -15.18 7.02 4.42
CA GLY A 162 -15.73 6.09 5.41
C GLY A 162 -14.84 4.89 5.72
N LEU A 163 -13.61 4.88 5.21
CA LEU A 163 -12.58 3.91 5.59
C LEU A 163 -12.09 4.18 7.02
N PRO A 164 -11.70 3.13 7.77
CA PRO A 164 -11.10 3.32 9.08
C PRO A 164 -9.77 4.08 8.96
N THR A 165 -9.38 4.82 9.99
CA THR A 165 -8.11 5.53 10.07
C THR A 165 -7.04 4.60 10.66
N PRO A 166 -5.89 4.39 10.01
CA PRO A 166 -4.87 3.44 10.45
C PRO A 166 -4.23 3.83 11.79
N ALA A 167 -4.04 2.85 12.68
CA ALA A 167 -3.45 3.01 14.01
C ALA A 167 -2.07 3.66 13.99
N THR A 168 -1.31 3.38 12.93
CA THR A 168 0.01 3.97 12.66
C THR A 168 0.02 4.53 11.25
N ASN A 169 0.80 5.59 11.01
CA ASN A 169 0.91 6.06 9.62
C ASN A 169 1.69 5.05 8.79
N GLY A 170 2.71 4.40 9.35
CA GLY A 170 3.51 3.36 8.68
C GLY A 170 4.23 3.78 7.39
N PHE A 171 3.97 4.99 6.88
CA PHE A 171 4.36 5.51 5.58
C PHE A 171 4.73 6.98 5.74
N ALA A 172 5.91 7.18 6.29
CA ALA A 172 6.64 8.43 6.18
C ALA A 172 7.91 8.15 5.37
N GLY A 173 8.59 9.18 4.91
CA GLY A 173 9.99 9.07 4.54
C GLY A 173 10.80 8.57 5.73
N GLY A 174 12.02 8.15 5.45
CA GLY A 174 12.99 7.78 6.45
C GLY A 174 13.16 6.28 6.67
N GLY A 175 12.34 5.45 6.00
CA GLY A 175 12.44 4.00 6.04
C GLY A 175 13.32 3.40 4.93
N THR A 176 13.39 2.07 4.94
CA THR A 176 14.08 1.29 3.92
C THR A 176 13.24 0.08 3.51
N PHE A 177 13.49 -0.43 2.31
CA PHE A 177 13.06 -1.75 1.87
C PHE A 177 14.30 -2.56 1.54
N GLN A 178 14.40 -3.78 2.06
CA GLN A 178 15.52 -4.68 1.80
C GLN A 178 15.01 -6.06 1.36
N HIS A 179 15.66 -6.60 0.32
CA HIS A 179 15.43 -7.97 -0.12
C HIS A 179 16.74 -8.64 -0.52
N THR A 180 17.28 -9.50 0.36
CA THR A 180 18.61 -10.13 0.21
C THR A 180 18.83 -10.87 -1.12
N GLY A 181 17.78 -11.47 -1.68
CA GLY A 181 17.84 -12.16 -2.98
C GLY A 181 17.78 -11.27 -4.23
N LEU A 182 17.57 -9.94 -4.09
CA LEU A 182 17.35 -9.03 -5.23
C LEU A 182 18.45 -7.97 -5.38
N GLY A 183 19.62 -8.17 -4.76
CA GLY A 183 20.75 -7.25 -4.86
C GLY A 183 21.16 -6.90 -6.30
N GLY A 184 21.08 -7.87 -7.21
CA GLY A 184 21.38 -7.70 -8.64
C GLY A 184 20.16 -7.41 -9.54
N ALA A 185 18.96 -7.24 -8.98
CA ALA A 185 17.74 -7.09 -9.77
C ALA A 185 17.60 -5.66 -10.34
N SER A 186 16.76 -5.45 -11.35
CA SER A 186 16.43 -4.09 -11.81
C SER A 186 15.55 -3.34 -10.82
N LEU A 187 15.50 -2.00 -10.90
CA LEU A 187 14.56 -1.18 -10.11
C LEU A 187 13.10 -1.57 -10.34
N ALA A 188 12.74 -1.99 -11.56
CA ALA A 188 11.40 -2.48 -11.88
C ALA A 188 11.07 -3.78 -11.13
N THR A 189 12.04 -4.69 -11.02
CA THR A 189 11.88 -5.93 -10.24
C THR A 189 11.79 -5.61 -8.74
N MET A 190 12.60 -4.68 -8.22
CA MET A 190 12.50 -4.21 -6.84
C MET A 190 11.13 -3.58 -6.54
N ALA A 191 10.62 -2.75 -7.44
CA ALA A 191 9.29 -2.16 -7.32
C ALA A 191 8.17 -3.21 -7.28
N ASN A 192 8.28 -4.28 -8.09
CA ASN A 192 7.34 -5.41 -8.06
C ASN A 192 7.46 -6.23 -6.76
N ALA A 193 8.67 -6.40 -6.22
CA ALA A 193 8.91 -7.08 -4.96
C ALA A 193 8.36 -6.28 -3.76
N MET A 194 8.40 -4.95 -3.81
CA MET A 194 7.73 -4.12 -2.80
C MET A 194 6.21 -4.26 -2.82
N ALA A 195 5.61 -4.47 -4.01
CA ALA A 195 4.18 -4.73 -4.16
C ALA A 195 3.79 -6.18 -3.82
N ASN A 196 4.72 -7.12 -3.91
CA ASN A 196 4.54 -8.52 -3.56
C ASN A 196 5.74 -9.01 -2.74
N PRO A 197 5.83 -8.66 -1.44
CA PRO A 197 7.02 -8.89 -0.62
C PRO A 197 7.13 -10.35 -0.18
N ILE A 198 7.30 -11.26 -1.14
CA ILE A 198 7.63 -12.66 -0.88
C ILE A 198 9.09 -12.69 -0.41
N GLY A 199 9.36 -13.26 0.76
CA GLY A 199 10.72 -13.35 1.30
C GLY A 199 11.32 -12.03 1.79
N SER A 200 10.51 -10.98 1.92
CA SER A 200 10.89 -9.68 2.51
C SER A 200 9.72 -9.11 3.31
N SER A 201 9.97 -8.05 4.09
CA SER A 201 8.88 -7.28 4.69
C SER A 201 8.39 -6.21 3.70
N PRO A 202 7.07 -5.90 3.66
CA PRO A 202 6.60 -4.73 2.93
C PRO A 202 7.33 -3.48 3.43
N TYR A 203 7.49 -2.48 2.56
CA TYR A 203 7.93 -1.16 3.02
C TYR A 203 6.97 -0.66 4.11
N THR A 204 7.53 -0.39 5.28
CA THR A 204 6.85 0.24 6.41
C THR A 204 7.89 0.93 7.27
N VAL A 205 7.54 2.08 7.82
CA VAL A 205 8.36 2.78 8.79
C VAL A 205 7.83 2.46 10.19
N GLY A 206 8.63 1.71 10.96
CA GLY A 206 8.29 1.36 12.32
C GLY A 206 8.13 2.58 13.24
N ASN A 207 7.16 2.53 14.14
CA ASN A 207 6.94 3.50 15.22
C ASN A 207 6.54 4.93 14.81
N VAL A 208 5.98 5.12 13.61
CA VAL A 208 5.32 6.40 13.26
C VAL A 208 3.88 6.38 13.76
N TYR A 209 3.62 7.07 14.87
CA TYR A 209 2.27 7.25 15.39
C TYR A 209 1.41 8.04 14.41
N ASN A 210 0.12 7.70 14.34
CA ASN A 210 -0.86 8.54 13.66
C ASN A 210 -1.48 9.50 14.67
N GLN A 211 -1.16 10.78 14.57
CA GLN A 211 -1.66 11.76 15.52
C GLN A 211 -3.20 11.90 15.48
N ASP A 212 -3.83 11.76 14.30
CA ASP A 212 -5.27 11.99 14.14
C ASP A 212 -6.10 11.08 15.06
N ILE A 213 -5.61 9.89 15.39
CA ILE A 213 -6.29 8.94 16.29
C ILE A 213 -6.30 9.42 17.74
N TYR A 214 -5.24 10.08 18.17
CA TYR A 214 -5.14 10.60 19.53
C TYR A 214 -5.88 11.94 19.67
N ASP A 215 -5.90 12.73 18.61
CA ASP A 215 -6.56 14.03 18.59
C ASP A 215 -8.09 13.91 18.36
N ASN A 216 -8.58 12.82 17.75
CA ASN A 216 -10.00 12.63 17.45
C ASN A 216 -10.54 11.26 17.92
N PRO A 217 -11.26 11.21 19.07
CA PRO A 217 -11.78 9.96 19.63
C PRO A 217 -12.94 9.35 18.82
N ASN A 218 -13.49 10.06 17.84
CA ASN A 218 -14.63 9.59 17.04
C ASN A 218 -14.18 8.86 15.75
N LEU A 219 -12.87 8.72 15.52
CA LEU A 219 -12.38 8.00 14.35
C LEU A 219 -12.54 6.49 14.54
N ILE A 220 -13.02 5.84 13.49
CA ILE A 220 -12.98 4.38 13.39
C ILE A 220 -11.54 4.00 13.12
N VAL A 221 -10.95 3.13 13.93
CA VAL A 221 -9.54 2.78 13.84
C VAL A 221 -9.36 1.49 13.03
N GLY A 222 -8.37 1.49 12.13
CA GLY A 222 -7.92 0.34 11.32
C GLY A 222 -6.49 -0.04 11.69
N THR A 223 -6.05 -1.22 11.26
CA THR A 223 -4.73 -1.75 11.66
C THR A 223 -3.59 -0.98 10.98
N ASP A 224 -3.18 -1.50 9.83
CA ASP A 224 -2.08 -1.07 9.00
C ASP A 224 -2.51 0.11 8.12
N HIS A 225 -1.59 0.82 7.47
CA HIS A 225 -1.95 1.94 6.59
C HIS A 225 -2.60 1.46 5.28
N PRO A 226 -3.57 2.18 4.67
CA PRO A 226 -4.27 1.72 3.47
C PRO A 226 -3.41 1.51 2.23
N TYR A 227 -2.19 2.05 2.25
CA TYR A 227 -1.24 1.92 1.14
C TYR A 227 -0.20 0.82 1.39
N GLN A 228 -0.31 0.08 2.50
CA GLN A 228 0.55 -1.03 2.86
C GLN A 228 0.33 -2.22 1.93
N GLY A 229 1.44 -2.74 1.41
CA GLY A 229 1.45 -3.92 0.52
C GLY A 229 0.97 -3.68 -0.91
N ILE A 230 0.29 -2.57 -1.23
CA ILE A 230 -0.34 -2.41 -2.56
C ILE A 230 -0.08 -1.07 -3.21
N ALA A 231 -0.27 0.03 -2.49
CA ALA A 231 -0.40 1.32 -3.16
C ALA A 231 0.92 2.12 -3.23
N GLY A 232 1.98 1.61 -2.62
CA GLY A 232 3.31 2.18 -2.75
C GLY A 232 4.11 1.70 -3.96
N LYS A 233 3.55 0.99 -4.97
CA LYS A 233 4.35 0.50 -6.12
C LYS A 233 5.16 1.68 -6.66
N PRO A 234 6.46 1.71 -6.37
CA PRO A 234 7.23 2.90 -6.63
C PRO A 234 7.52 2.92 -8.12
N ILE A 235 7.39 4.09 -8.71
CA ILE A 235 7.90 4.37 -10.03
C ILE A 235 9.18 5.16 -9.78
N PHE A 236 10.30 4.45 -9.92
CA PHE A 236 11.61 5.03 -9.77
C PHE A 236 12.00 5.75 -11.05
N THR A 237 12.40 7.01 -10.92
CA THR A 237 13.03 7.76 -12.01
C THR A 237 14.44 8.09 -11.56
N GLU A 238 15.40 7.34 -12.07
CA GLU A 238 16.82 7.55 -11.81
C GLU A 238 17.27 8.94 -12.29
N ASP A 239 18.22 9.53 -11.59
CA ASP A 239 18.90 10.72 -12.06
C ASP A 239 19.94 10.34 -13.13
N THR A 240 20.11 11.18 -14.15
CA THR A 240 21.06 10.94 -15.24
C THR A 240 22.51 10.97 -14.76
N ALA A 241 22.80 11.67 -13.66
CA ALA A 241 24.15 11.74 -13.09
C ALA A 241 24.73 10.34 -12.79
N THR A 242 23.93 9.40 -12.29
CA THR A 242 24.40 8.03 -11.93
C THR A 242 24.71 7.15 -13.13
N LYS A 243 24.30 7.54 -14.34
CA LYS A 243 24.72 6.82 -15.56
C LYS A 243 26.08 7.30 -16.03
N SER A 244 26.37 8.60 -15.90
CA SER A 244 27.56 9.20 -16.51
C SER A 244 28.82 9.20 -15.64
N THR A 245 28.69 9.12 -14.31
CA THR A 245 29.85 9.25 -13.41
C THR A 245 29.60 8.54 -12.08
N THR A 246 30.69 8.12 -11.43
CA THR A 246 30.64 7.56 -10.08
C THR A 246 30.44 8.67 -9.06
N LEU A 247 29.37 8.62 -8.29
CA LEU A 247 29.05 9.61 -7.26
C LEU A 247 29.35 9.04 -5.87
N ARG A 248 29.84 9.88 -4.96
CA ARG A 248 29.89 9.55 -3.52
C ARG A 248 28.68 10.13 -2.82
N ILE A 249 28.00 9.30 -2.03
CA ILE A 249 26.87 9.69 -1.18
C ILE A 249 27.33 9.67 0.27
N VAL A 250 27.19 10.80 0.95
CA VAL A 250 27.48 10.97 2.38
C VAL A 250 26.21 11.43 3.10
N PHE A 251 25.92 10.85 4.26
CA PHE A 251 24.74 11.16 5.06
C PHE A 251 25.14 11.95 6.30
N SER A 252 24.51 13.08 6.56
CA SER A 252 24.83 13.94 7.70
C SER A 252 23.57 14.51 8.33
N GLN A 253 23.71 15.12 9.51
CA GLN A 253 22.71 16.07 9.98
C GLN A 253 22.89 17.40 9.22
N PRO A 254 21.80 18.16 8.99
CA PRO A 254 21.91 19.47 8.36
C PRO A 254 22.94 20.36 9.06
N GLY A 255 23.90 20.87 8.30
CA GLY A 255 24.93 21.80 8.79
C GLY A 255 26.12 21.16 9.52
N GLN A 256 26.22 19.83 9.59
CA GLN A 256 27.39 19.15 10.19
C GLN A 256 28.52 18.94 9.17
N LYS A 257 29.77 19.24 9.58
CA LYS A 257 31.00 19.06 8.79
C LYS A 257 31.92 18.02 9.43
N GLU A 258 32.66 17.23 8.63
CA GLU A 258 33.68 16.30 9.11
C GLU A 258 34.74 17.08 9.90
N ALA A 259 35.10 16.58 11.08
CA ALA A 259 36.16 17.18 11.86
C ALA A 259 37.52 16.96 11.15
N GLY A 260 38.15 18.04 10.69
CA GLY A 260 39.52 18.00 10.16
C GLY A 260 39.66 17.90 8.64
N GLN A 261 38.57 17.83 7.87
CA GLN A 261 38.60 18.07 6.42
C GLN A 261 38.05 19.46 6.10
N ALA A 262 38.77 20.20 5.26
CA ALA A 262 38.27 21.48 4.74
C ALA A 262 37.14 21.19 3.75
N GLY A 263 35.90 21.29 4.23
CA GLY A 263 34.69 21.23 3.40
C GLY A 263 34.28 19.81 2.96
N GLY A 264 34.22 18.87 3.90
CA GLY A 264 33.47 17.63 3.72
C GLY A 264 32.37 17.53 4.77
N MET A 265 31.18 17.03 4.41
CA MET A 265 30.10 16.77 5.37
C MET A 265 30.42 15.60 6.31
N ALA A 266 30.13 15.75 7.61
CA ALA A 266 30.30 14.67 8.59
C ALA A 266 29.34 13.51 8.33
N ASN A 267 29.86 12.29 8.22
CA ASN A 267 29.01 11.11 8.20
C ASN A 267 28.35 10.93 9.58
N ALA A 268 27.04 11.17 9.67
CA ALA A 268 26.28 11.04 10.91
C ALA A 268 25.50 9.72 10.95
N ALA A 269 25.35 9.14 12.14
CA ALA A 269 24.60 7.88 12.33
C ALA A 269 23.09 8.11 12.54
N THR A 270 22.67 9.32 12.93
CA THR A 270 21.28 9.64 13.28
C THR A 270 20.84 10.96 12.63
N PRO A 271 19.53 11.12 12.34
CA PRO A 271 18.95 12.41 11.95
C PRO A 271 19.23 13.49 13.01
N ASN A 272 18.91 14.75 12.69
CA ASN A 272 19.10 15.90 13.59
C ASN A 272 18.54 15.68 15.02
N SER A 273 18.71 16.65 15.93
CA SER A 273 18.28 16.52 17.33
C SER A 273 16.77 16.29 17.56
N VAL A 274 15.95 16.32 16.50
CA VAL A 274 14.52 16.03 16.58
C VAL A 274 14.30 14.52 16.48
N GLN A 275 13.57 13.94 17.43
CA GLN A 275 13.22 12.53 17.42
C GLN A 275 12.47 12.18 16.12
N PHE A 276 12.90 11.12 15.43
CA PHE A 276 12.22 10.62 14.23
C PHE A 276 10.77 10.22 14.52
N PRO A 277 9.81 10.50 13.62
CA PRO A 277 9.91 11.25 12.35
C PRO A 277 9.82 12.78 12.51
N GLY A 278 9.67 13.28 13.73
CA GLY A 278 9.49 14.68 14.04
C GLY A 278 8.31 14.90 14.98
N ASN A 279 7.87 16.14 15.02
CA ASN A 279 6.62 16.56 15.64
C ASN A 279 5.71 17.25 14.59
N PRO A 280 4.45 17.57 14.92
CA PRO A 280 3.49 18.08 13.94
C PRO A 280 3.84 19.43 13.32
N THR A 281 4.74 20.18 13.96
CA THR A 281 5.24 21.49 13.51
C THR A 281 6.61 21.42 12.85
N THR A 282 7.39 20.37 13.10
CA THR A 282 8.79 20.28 12.70
C THR A 282 9.16 18.81 12.48
N GLY A 283 9.42 18.44 11.23
CA GLY A 283 9.92 17.12 10.89
C GLY A 283 11.36 16.90 11.37
N SER A 284 11.75 15.64 11.53
CA SER A 284 13.18 15.31 11.57
C SER A 284 13.83 15.64 10.24
N GLU A 285 15.13 15.91 10.24
CA GLU A 285 15.85 16.22 9.01
C GLU A 285 17.15 15.42 8.91
N SER A 286 17.49 15.09 7.66
CA SER A 286 18.79 14.57 7.25
C SER A 286 19.29 15.39 6.08
N GLN A 287 20.61 15.52 5.96
CA GLN A 287 21.26 16.09 4.80
C GLN A 287 22.05 14.99 4.08
N ILE A 288 22.03 15.04 2.75
CA ILE A 288 22.76 14.12 1.89
C ILE A 288 23.67 14.96 1.01
N GLY A 289 24.95 14.66 1.06
CA GLY A 289 25.99 15.27 0.25
C GLY A 289 26.31 14.34 -0.90
N ILE A 290 26.18 14.86 -2.12
CA ILE A 290 26.41 14.13 -3.36
C ILE A 290 27.63 14.75 -4.03
N TYR A 291 28.73 14.01 -4.06
CA TYR A 291 30.00 14.45 -4.64
C TYR A 291 30.20 13.76 -5.99
N LEU A 292 30.81 14.47 -6.94
CA LEU A 292 31.07 13.98 -8.30
C LEU A 292 32.11 12.83 -8.35
N ASN A 293 32.84 12.60 -7.25
CA ASN A 293 33.81 11.52 -7.14
C ASN A 293 34.03 11.13 -5.67
N THR A 294 34.87 10.11 -5.47
CA THR A 294 35.18 9.51 -4.16
C THR A 294 36.03 10.36 -3.23
N ASN A 295 36.57 11.49 -3.70
CA ASN A 295 37.57 12.27 -2.97
C ASN A 295 36.96 13.30 -2.01
N GLU A 296 35.63 13.47 -1.99
CA GLU A 296 34.90 14.31 -1.03
C GLU A 296 35.47 15.75 -0.91
N ILE A 297 35.74 16.38 -2.06
CA ILE A 297 36.40 17.71 -2.15
C ILE A 297 35.37 18.82 -2.42
N ALA A 298 35.37 19.86 -1.58
CA ALA A 298 34.51 21.06 -1.68
C ALA A 298 34.66 21.87 -2.98
N ASP A 299 35.78 21.73 -3.71
CA ASP A 299 36.08 22.50 -4.92
C ASP A 299 35.92 21.69 -6.23
N ALA A 300 35.43 20.45 -6.15
CA ALA A 300 35.18 19.62 -7.33
C ALA A 300 34.00 20.15 -8.17
N ALA A 301 33.93 19.80 -9.47
CA ALA A 301 32.71 20.07 -10.24
C ALA A 301 31.49 19.39 -9.59
N THR A 302 30.32 20.04 -9.63
CA THR A 302 29.09 19.51 -9.02
C THR A 302 28.39 18.52 -9.95
N PRO A 303 27.79 17.42 -9.43
CA PRO A 303 26.95 16.55 -10.23
C PRO A 303 25.73 17.28 -10.80
N ASP A 304 25.40 16.99 -12.06
CA ASP A 304 24.19 17.52 -12.72
C ASP A 304 22.98 16.63 -12.39
N LEU A 305 22.26 17.02 -11.33
CA LEU A 305 21.09 16.29 -10.83
C LEU A 305 19.81 16.90 -11.41
N ALA A 306 19.46 16.50 -12.64
CA ALA A 306 18.35 17.08 -13.38
C ALA A 306 16.97 16.79 -12.77
N ASN A 307 16.81 15.67 -12.05
CA ASN A 307 15.51 15.23 -11.54
C ASN A 307 15.23 15.69 -10.10
N ILE A 308 16.28 15.98 -9.32
CA ILE A 308 16.17 16.30 -7.90
C ILE A 308 15.90 17.81 -7.73
N ARG A 309 14.79 18.12 -7.07
CA ARG A 309 14.28 19.50 -6.85
C ARG A 309 13.56 19.57 -5.51
N VAL A 310 13.41 20.78 -4.97
CA VAL A 310 12.58 21.01 -3.76
C VAL A 310 11.16 20.48 -4.02
N GLY A 311 10.63 19.71 -3.07
CA GLY A 311 9.34 19.02 -3.17
C GLY A 311 9.37 17.64 -3.83
N SER A 312 10.51 17.21 -4.38
CA SER A 312 10.68 15.82 -4.83
C SER A 312 10.80 14.87 -3.64
N ARG A 313 10.27 13.65 -3.79
CA ARG A 313 10.56 12.52 -2.90
C ARG A 313 11.75 11.77 -3.47
N LEU A 314 12.72 11.45 -2.63
CA LEU A 314 13.98 10.84 -3.05
C LEU A 314 13.96 9.33 -2.80
N PHE A 315 14.64 8.58 -3.65
CA PHE A 315 15.07 7.22 -3.31
C PHE A 315 16.58 7.10 -3.52
N ILE A 316 17.21 6.23 -2.76
CA ILE A 316 18.62 5.86 -2.96
C ILE A 316 18.72 4.34 -2.85
N ARG A 317 19.25 3.71 -3.89
CA ARG A 317 19.49 2.27 -3.92
C ARG A 317 20.97 1.98 -3.68
N ASN A 318 21.22 0.98 -2.86
CA ASN A 318 22.53 0.37 -2.69
C ASN A 318 22.38 -1.16 -2.63
N GLY A 319 22.57 -1.82 -3.77
CA GLY A 319 22.42 -3.27 -3.93
C GLY A 319 21.00 -3.76 -3.65
N ASP A 320 20.86 -4.50 -2.55
CA ASP A 320 19.64 -5.17 -2.10
C ASP A 320 18.71 -4.27 -1.27
N THR A 321 19.16 -3.05 -0.96
CA THR A 321 18.47 -2.10 -0.09
C THR A 321 18.10 -0.83 -0.86
N ILE A 322 16.85 -0.41 -0.73
CA ILE A 322 16.37 0.91 -1.17
C ILE A 322 16.03 1.72 0.07
N HIS A 323 16.67 2.87 0.18
CA HIS A 323 16.37 3.90 1.16
C HIS A 323 15.33 4.85 0.58
N PHE A 324 14.36 5.26 1.39
CA PHE A 324 13.37 6.28 1.05
C PHE A 324 13.57 7.52 1.93
N PRO A 325 14.63 8.32 1.69
CA PRO A 325 14.72 9.63 2.31
C PRO A 325 13.45 10.43 1.99
N GLY A 326 13.01 11.31 2.90
CA GLY A 326 11.74 12.03 2.75
C GLY A 326 11.67 13.01 1.58
N VAL A 327 10.92 14.08 1.77
CA VAL A 327 10.76 15.14 0.77
C VAL A 327 11.94 16.09 0.83
N VAL A 328 12.50 16.47 -0.31
CA VAL A 328 13.53 17.51 -0.41
C VAL A 328 12.95 18.85 0.04
N THR A 329 13.47 19.40 1.13
CA THR A 329 13.06 20.71 1.67
C THR A 329 13.98 21.82 1.21
N HIS A 330 15.29 21.55 1.11
CA HIS A 330 16.28 22.52 0.66
C HIS A 330 17.29 21.86 -0.28
N LEU A 331 17.74 22.67 -1.24
CA LEU A 331 18.86 22.36 -2.12
C LEU A 331 19.91 23.43 -1.97
N GLN A 332 21.11 23.00 -1.61
CA GLN A 332 22.26 23.86 -1.39
C GLN A 332 23.47 23.25 -2.07
N ARG A 333 24.53 24.03 -2.21
CA ARG A 333 25.86 23.52 -2.57
C ARG A 333 26.82 23.83 -1.45
N GLU A 334 27.81 22.98 -1.31
CA GLU A 334 28.97 23.29 -0.49
C GLU A 334 29.91 24.20 -1.28
N GLN A 335 30.22 25.39 -0.76
CA GLN A 335 31.17 26.30 -1.37
C GLN A 335 32.10 26.85 -0.27
N GLY A 336 33.40 26.58 -0.36
CA GLY A 336 34.36 27.00 0.66
C GLY A 336 34.05 26.45 2.05
N GLY A 337 33.41 25.28 2.10
CA GLY A 337 32.92 24.64 3.32
C GLY A 337 31.60 25.20 3.85
N GLU A 338 30.97 26.21 3.24
CA GLU A 338 29.67 26.74 3.66
C GLU A 338 28.53 26.23 2.77
N ALA A 339 27.33 26.07 3.32
CA ALA A 339 26.14 25.68 2.56
C ALA A 339 25.50 26.92 1.92
N VAL A 340 25.62 27.05 0.61
CA VAL A 340 25.13 28.22 -0.15
C VAL A 340 23.93 27.81 -1.01
N SER A 341 22.86 28.62 -0.98
CA SER A 341 21.72 28.44 -1.89
C SER A 341 22.14 28.80 -3.31
N PHE A 342 21.71 28.03 -4.31
CA PHE A 342 22.09 28.27 -5.70
C PHE A 342 20.87 28.24 -6.64
N THR A 343 20.97 28.98 -7.73
CA THR A 343 20.00 28.99 -8.84
C THR A 343 20.75 28.85 -10.16
N GLY A 344 21.21 27.64 -10.51
CA GLY A 344 21.93 27.41 -11.78
C GLY A 344 22.97 26.28 -11.75
N SER A 345 23.71 26.13 -12.86
CA SER A 345 24.70 25.07 -13.10
C SER A 345 26.13 25.40 -12.66
N GLU A 346 26.47 26.67 -12.45
CA GLU A 346 27.86 27.11 -12.22
C GLU A 346 28.18 27.33 -10.73
N ALA A 347 28.68 26.28 -10.07
CA ALA A 347 29.44 26.38 -8.83
C ALA A 347 30.19 25.06 -8.59
N SER A 348 31.35 25.12 -7.93
CA SER A 348 32.07 23.96 -7.43
C SER A 348 31.47 23.46 -6.11
N GLY A 349 31.62 22.16 -5.83
CA GLY A 349 31.38 21.50 -4.56
C GLY A 349 30.27 20.46 -4.55
N ALA A 350 30.04 19.89 -3.36
CA ALA A 350 29.03 18.87 -3.15
C ALA A 350 27.62 19.43 -3.34
N TYR A 351 26.74 18.62 -3.91
CA TYR A 351 25.32 18.92 -3.93
C TYR A 351 24.70 18.49 -2.60
N LEU A 352 24.13 19.44 -1.87
CA LEU A 352 23.57 19.23 -0.53
C LEU A 352 22.04 19.17 -0.62
N VAL A 353 21.49 18.02 -0.27
CA VAL A 353 20.05 17.75 -0.28
C VAL A 353 19.56 17.62 1.16
N THR A 354 18.79 18.58 1.63
CA THR A 354 18.11 18.47 2.94
C THR A 354 16.74 17.86 2.75
N LEU A 355 16.42 16.84 3.55
CA LEU A 355 15.19 16.05 3.43
C LEU A 355 14.42 15.99 4.74
N SER A 356 13.09 15.98 4.64
CA SER A 356 12.19 15.79 5.78
C SER A 356 11.03 14.82 5.45
N PRO A 357 10.75 13.81 6.30
CA PRO A 357 11.56 13.45 7.45
C PRO A 357 12.91 12.90 6.96
N GLY A 358 13.93 13.02 7.79
CA GLY A 358 15.22 12.42 7.48
C GLY A 358 15.18 10.90 7.56
N LEU A 359 16.25 10.22 7.11
CA LEU A 359 16.42 8.79 7.39
C LEU A 359 16.43 8.52 8.90
N GLN A 360 15.63 7.55 9.36
CA GLN A 360 15.60 7.14 10.76
C GLN A 360 16.96 6.60 11.19
N ASN A 361 17.56 5.79 10.32
CA ASN A 361 18.91 5.27 10.46
C ASN A 361 19.70 5.67 9.21
N MET A 362 20.71 6.52 9.39
CA MET A 362 21.57 6.94 8.28
C MET A 362 22.54 5.81 7.95
N PRO A 363 22.62 5.34 6.69
CA PRO A 363 23.60 4.34 6.30
C PRO A 363 25.01 4.96 6.28
N ALA A 364 26.03 4.10 6.30
CA ALA A 364 27.40 4.54 6.03
C ALA A 364 27.49 5.14 4.61
N LYS A 365 28.44 6.06 4.39
CA LYS A 365 28.71 6.59 3.05
C LYS A 365 29.07 5.48 2.06
N PHE A 366 28.64 5.64 0.82
CA PHE A 366 28.90 4.67 -0.26
C PHE A 366 28.99 5.35 -1.62
N ASP A 367 29.47 4.59 -2.61
CA ASP A 367 29.59 5.04 -3.99
C ASP A 367 28.43 4.50 -4.84
N LEU A 368 27.87 5.38 -5.66
CA LEU A 368 27.00 5.05 -6.79
C LEU A 368 27.90 4.90 -8.00
N VAL A 369 28.08 3.67 -8.49
CA VAL A 369 28.99 3.40 -9.60
C VAL A 369 28.29 3.77 -10.91
N ALA A 370 29.02 4.41 -11.82
CA ALA A 370 28.50 4.74 -13.15
C ALA A 370 27.94 3.49 -13.85
N ASP A 371 26.77 3.65 -14.49
CA ASP A 371 26.06 2.59 -15.22
C ASP A 371 25.68 1.34 -14.38
N ASP A 372 25.58 1.47 -13.06
CA ASP A 372 25.14 0.39 -12.16
C ASP A 372 23.70 0.62 -11.67
N ASP A 373 22.73 -0.08 -12.27
CA ASP A 373 21.31 -0.06 -11.88
C ASP A 373 21.06 -0.57 -10.43
N THR A 374 22.04 -1.26 -9.85
CA THR A 374 21.99 -1.72 -8.45
C THR A 374 22.43 -0.64 -7.47
N LYS A 375 23.00 0.47 -7.95
CA LYS A 375 23.45 1.61 -7.14
C LYS A 375 23.03 2.91 -7.80
N SER A 376 21.86 3.41 -7.44
CA SER A 376 21.27 4.59 -8.08
C SER A 376 20.63 5.56 -7.09
N ILE A 377 20.44 6.79 -7.53
CA ILE A 377 19.67 7.82 -6.83
C ILE A 377 18.67 8.41 -7.81
N GLY A 378 17.55 8.89 -7.31
CA GLY A 378 16.58 9.58 -8.13
C GLY A 378 15.33 9.93 -7.38
N ILE A 379 14.27 10.19 -8.12
CA ILE A 379 12.98 10.56 -7.54
C ILE A 379 12.00 9.39 -7.57
N ILE A 380 11.07 9.41 -6.63
CA ILE A 380 10.01 8.42 -6.52
C ILE A 380 8.63 9.05 -6.74
N THR A 381 7.86 8.42 -7.62
CA THR A 381 6.40 8.54 -7.65
C THR A 381 5.77 7.20 -7.28
N SER A 382 4.46 7.18 -7.02
CA SER A 382 3.78 5.95 -6.64
C SER A 382 2.40 5.85 -7.26
N GLN A 383 1.87 4.64 -7.34
CA GLN A 383 0.47 4.45 -7.75
C GLN A 383 -0.51 5.14 -6.79
N ALA A 384 -0.15 5.31 -5.51
CA ALA A 384 -0.94 6.11 -4.58
C ALA A 384 -1.16 7.53 -5.07
N ASP A 385 -0.23 8.11 -5.84
CA ASP A 385 -0.35 9.48 -6.34
C ASP A 385 -1.51 9.66 -7.32
N THR A 386 -1.94 8.56 -7.97
CA THR A 386 -2.85 8.60 -9.11
C THR A 386 -4.07 7.71 -8.90
N ASP A 387 -3.86 6.41 -8.73
CA ASP A 387 -4.93 5.41 -8.65
C ASP A 387 -4.48 4.22 -7.78
N PRO A 388 -4.72 4.28 -6.45
CA PRO A 388 -4.48 3.16 -5.55
C PRO A 388 -5.51 2.04 -5.79
N LYS A 389 -5.16 1.12 -6.68
CA LYS A 389 -5.93 -0.11 -6.95
C LYS A 389 -5.73 -1.14 -5.85
N PHE A 390 -6.64 -2.10 -5.71
CA PHE A 390 -6.36 -3.34 -5.00
C PHE A 390 -6.71 -4.54 -5.88
N LEU A 391 -6.11 -5.70 -5.60
CA LEU A 391 -6.46 -6.98 -6.22
C LEU A 391 -7.53 -7.71 -5.39
N LEU A 392 -8.72 -7.83 -5.96
CA LEU A 392 -9.69 -8.82 -5.54
C LEU A 392 -9.17 -10.20 -5.98
N LYS A 393 -8.68 -11.01 -5.06
CA LYS A 393 -8.10 -12.33 -5.38
C LYS A 393 -9.18 -13.36 -5.64
N SER A 394 -10.23 -13.39 -4.80
CA SER A 394 -11.38 -14.27 -5.02
C SER A 394 -12.59 -13.83 -4.22
N VAL A 395 -13.76 -14.18 -4.72
CA VAL A 395 -15.00 -14.18 -3.94
C VAL A 395 -15.65 -15.54 -4.08
N GLU A 396 -15.95 -16.19 -2.96
CA GLU A 396 -16.68 -17.45 -2.91
C GLU A 396 -17.94 -17.27 -2.08
N LEU A 397 -19.09 -17.42 -2.73
CA LEU A 397 -20.40 -17.35 -2.10
C LEU A 397 -21.05 -18.73 -2.18
N LYS A 398 -21.52 -19.24 -1.05
CA LYS A 398 -22.34 -20.45 -0.97
C LYS A 398 -23.73 -20.08 -0.48
N ARG A 399 -24.75 -20.45 -1.24
CA ARG A 399 -26.16 -20.19 -0.92
C ARG A 399 -27.05 -21.34 -1.35
N ILE A 400 -28.24 -21.42 -0.78
CA ILE A 400 -29.29 -22.35 -1.16
C ILE A 400 -30.42 -21.51 -1.77
N LYS A 401 -30.72 -21.71 -3.04
CA LYS A 401 -31.90 -21.09 -3.67
C LYS A 401 -33.14 -21.90 -3.31
N ARG A 402 -34.21 -21.21 -2.91
CA ARG A 402 -35.54 -21.80 -2.68
C ARG A 402 -36.37 -21.57 -3.94
N ILE A 403 -36.85 -22.64 -4.55
CA ILE A 403 -37.76 -22.58 -5.68
C ILE A 403 -39.10 -23.13 -5.20
N SER A 404 -40.13 -22.28 -5.20
CA SER A 404 -41.52 -22.72 -5.10
C SER A 404 -42.08 -22.81 -6.52
N TYR A 405 -42.48 -24.01 -6.93
CA TYR A 405 -43.35 -24.17 -8.09
C TYR A 405 -44.78 -23.98 -7.59
N ASP A 406 -45.40 -22.84 -7.92
CA ASP A 406 -46.85 -22.77 -7.95
C ASP A 406 -47.31 -23.49 -9.23
N GLY A 407 -48.09 -24.56 -9.05
CA GLY A 407 -48.67 -25.35 -10.13
C GLY A 407 -49.88 -24.70 -10.76
#